data_AF-A0A3L8B862-F1
#
_entry.id   AF-A0A3L8B862-F1
#
_cell.length_a   1.000
_cell.length_b   1.000
_cell.length_c   1.000
_cell.angle_alpha   90.00
_cell.angle_beta   90.00
_cell.angle_gamma   90.00
#
_symmetry.space_group_name_H-M   'P 1'
#
loop_
_entity.id
_entity.type
_entity.pdbx_description
1 polymer ?
#
loop_
_entity_poly.entity_id
_entity_poly.type
_entity_poly.pdbx_seq_one_letter_code
_entity_poly.pdbx_strand_id
1 'polypeptide(L)'
;MPLWVTLYVALMVVSLPVGVLMLRRIEQDWLHPVGGLVSTLLSVAFVFSYWMPDAVPFHSPSVLLLFGFVLFWDLYSLKRLKQKLPDYFEMSEDSELQPNSGAWLLGVLLMVPAYYFGALVCLRVIS
;
A
#
# COMPACT_ATOMS: atom_id res chain seq x y z
N MET A 1 -8.96 6.49 17.66
CA MET A 1 -9.17 6.28 16.21
C MET A 1 -10.64 5.97 15.94
N PRO A 2 -11.24 6.51 14.86
CA PRO A 2 -12.57 6.14 14.41
C PRO A 2 -12.62 4.68 13.98
N LEU A 3 -13.78 4.05 14.13
CA LEU A 3 -13.97 2.62 13.85
C LEU A 3 -13.61 2.24 12.41
N TRP A 4 -13.94 3.08 11.43
CA TRP A 4 -13.58 2.84 10.03
C TRP A 4 -12.07 2.79 9.79
N VAL A 5 -11.27 3.57 10.54
CA VAL A 5 -9.81 3.61 10.38
C VAL A 5 -9.20 2.36 10.99
N THR A 6 -9.71 1.93 12.14
CA THR A 6 -9.31 0.67 12.77
C THR A 6 -9.63 -0.52 11.85
N LEU A 7 -10.81 -0.53 11.24
CA LEU A 7 -11.22 -1.59 10.30
C LEU A 7 -10.36 -1.57 9.03
N TYR A 8 -10.04 -0.38 8.52
CA TYR A 8 -9.12 -0.19 7.40
C TYR A 8 -7.73 -0.78 7.68
N VAL A 9 -7.13 -0.42 8.82
CA VAL A 9 -5.81 -0.92 9.21
C VAL A 9 -5.84 -2.42 9.46
N ALA A 10 -6.88 -2.95 10.10
CA ALA A 10 -7.06 -4.39 10.26
C ALA A 10 -7.11 -5.11 8.91
N LEU A 11 -7.82 -4.56 7.93
CA LEU A 11 -7.88 -5.09 6.57
C LEU A 11 -6.51 -5.07 5.88
N MET A 12 -5.74 -3.98 6.02
CA MET A 12 -4.36 -3.92 5.48
C MET A 12 -3.46 -4.99 6.09
N VAL A 13 -3.53 -5.19 7.41
CA VAL A 13 -2.69 -6.17 8.11
C VAL A 13 -3.08 -7.61 7.78
N VAL A 14 -4.38 -7.91 7.69
CA VAL A 14 -4.87 -9.25 7.35
C VAL A 14 -4.66 -9.60 5.87
N SER A 15 -4.68 -8.62 4.97
CA SER A 15 -4.43 -8.82 3.54
C SER A 15 -2.94 -8.93 3.18
N LEU A 16 -2.05 -8.44 4.04
CA LEU A 16 -0.60 -8.42 3.85
C LEU A 16 0.01 -9.81 3.53
N PRO A 17 -0.30 -10.90 4.26
CA PRO A 17 0.24 -12.23 3.97
C PRO A 17 -0.21 -12.74 2.60
N VAL A 18 -1.45 -12.47 2.22
CA VAL A 18 -2.01 -12.86 0.91
C VAL A 18 -1.29 -12.10 -0.21
N GLY A 19 -1.12 -10.79 -0.04
CA GLY A 19 -0.38 -9.94 -0.98
C GLY A 19 1.06 -10.41 -1.19
N VAL A 20 1.77 -10.71 -0.10
CA VAL A 20 3.17 -11.21 -0.14
C VAL A 20 3.26 -12.56 -0.86
N LEU A 21 2.35 -13.49 -0.58
CA LEU A 21 2.33 -14.80 -1.23
C LEU A 21 2.03 -14.68 -2.74
N MET A 22 1.10 -13.82 -3.14
CA MET A 22 0.82 -13.55 -4.55
C MET A 22 2.01 -12.91 -5.26
N LEU A 23 2.59 -11.86 -4.68
CA LEU A 23 3.77 -11.18 -5.24
C LEU A 23 4.94 -12.14 -5.38
N ARG A 24 5.21 -12.98 -4.38
CA ARG A 24 6.28 -13.98 -4.45
C ARG A 24 6.05 -15.01 -5.55
N ARG A 25 4.81 -15.43 -5.78
CA ARG A 25 4.48 -16.32 -6.91
C ARG A 25 4.73 -15.62 -8.25
N ILE A 26 4.18 -14.41 -8.43
CA ILE A 26 4.26 -13.65 -9.69
C ILE A 26 5.68 -13.22 -10.05
N GLU A 27 6.44 -12.77 -9.06
CA GLU A 27 7.78 -12.20 -9.26
C GLU A 27 8.88 -13.25 -9.32
N GLN A 28 8.69 -14.41 -8.66
CA GLN A 28 9.75 -15.39 -8.35
C GLN A 28 10.98 -14.81 -7.62
N ASP A 29 10.94 -13.53 -7.24
CA ASP A 29 12.00 -12.79 -6.55
C ASP A 29 11.57 -12.38 -5.13
N TRP A 30 12.55 -12.23 -4.24
CA TRP A 30 12.34 -11.80 -2.85
C TRP A 30 12.34 -10.29 -2.65
N LEU A 31 12.93 -9.52 -3.57
CA LEU A 31 13.06 -8.06 -3.42
C LEU A 31 11.68 -7.36 -3.43
N HIS A 32 10.81 -7.79 -4.33
CA HIS A 32 9.47 -7.24 -4.55
C HIS A 32 8.51 -7.46 -3.37
N PRO A 33 8.33 -8.69 -2.83
CA PRO A 33 7.48 -8.91 -1.67
C PRO A 33 8.00 -8.19 -0.42
N VAL A 34 9.33 -8.08 -0.24
CA VAL A 34 9.90 -7.37 0.90
C VAL A 34 9.60 -5.88 0.82
N GLY A 35 9.83 -5.22 -0.30
CA GLY A 35 9.52 -3.79 -0.39
C GLY A 35 8.01 -3.52 -0.32
N GLY A 36 7.17 -4.42 -0.82
CA GLY A 36 5.71 -4.30 -0.69
C GLY A 36 5.26 -4.38 0.78
N LEU A 37 5.88 -5.28 1.53
CA LEU A 37 5.66 -5.39 2.97
C LEU A 37 6.12 -4.13 3.71
N VAL A 38 7.31 -3.60 3.39
CA VAL A 38 7.82 -2.37 4.00
C VAL A 38 6.92 -1.18 3.68
N SER A 39 6.48 -1.04 2.42
CA SER A 39 5.55 0.02 2.01
C SER A 39 4.23 -0.05 2.78
N THR A 40 3.67 -1.26 2.92
CA THR A 40 2.41 -1.48 3.64
C THR A 40 2.55 -1.18 5.13
N LEU A 41 3.66 -1.59 5.76
CA LEU A 41 3.93 -1.30 7.18
C LEU A 41 4.12 0.20 7.41
N LEU A 42 4.83 0.90 6.53
CA LEU A 42 4.99 2.35 6.60
C LEU A 42 3.65 3.07 6.42
N SER A 43 2.82 2.60 5.49
CA SER A 43 1.45 3.10 5.29
C SER A 43 0.60 2.97 6.55
N VAL A 44 0.62 1.81 7.19
CA VAL A 44 -0.05 1.58 8.48
C VAL A 44 0.53 2.50 9.56
N ALA A 45 1.85 2.65 9.62
CA ALA A 45 2.52 3.52 10.58
C ALA A 45 2.13 5.00 10.39
N PHE A 46 1.94 5.48 9.17
CA PHE A 46 1.44 6.84 8.91
C PHE A 46 0.01 7.05 9.42
N VAL A 47 -0.86 6.07 9.19
CA VAL A 47 -2.24 6.12 9.71
C VAL A 47 -2.24 6.15 11.24
N PHE A 48 -1.43 5.31 11.88
CA PHE A 48 -1.27 5.31 13.34
C PHE A 48 -0.68 6.62 13.85
N SER A 49 0.39 7.13 13.25
CA SER A 49 1.04 8.38 13.65
C SER A 49 0.11 9.59 13.59
N TYR A 50 -0.82 9.62 12.63
CA TYR A 50 -1.80 10.69 12.55
C TYR A 50 -2.74 10.72 13.76
N TRP A 51 -3.26 9.55 14.15
CA TRP A 51 -4.29 9.40 15.19
C TRP A 51 -3.77 9.13 16.60
N MET A 52 -2.56 8.57 16.71
CA MET A 52 -1.84 8.21 17.92
C MET A 52 -0.38 8.66 17.78
N PRO A 53 -0.12 9.97 17.77
CA PRO A 53 1.22 10.51 17.57
C PRO A 53 2.22 10.04 18.63
N ASP A 54 1.77 9.79 19.86
CA ASP A 54 2.61 9.29 20.95
C ASP A 54 3.05 7.83 20.75
N ALA A 55 2.27 7.03 20.01
CA ALA A 55 2.60 5.63 19.71
C ALA A 55 3.60 5.50 18.56
N VAL A 56 3.53 6.40 17.57
CA VAL A 56 4.45 6.45 16.42
C VAL A 56 4.91 7.90 16.20
N PRO A 57 5.97 8.32 16.90
CA PRO A 57 6.44 9.71 16.90
C PRO A 57 7.28 10.02 15.66
N PHE A 58 6.61 10.37 14.56
CA PHE A 58 7.24 10.88 13.36
C PHE A 58 7.47 12.40 13.48
N HIS A 59 8.63 12.79 14.02
CA HIS A 59 8.99 14.21 14.25
C HIS A 59 10.09 14.74 13.32
N SER A 60 10.73 13.86 12.54
CA SER A 60 11.90 14.22 11.72
C SER A 60 11.51 14.46 10.25
N PRO A 61 12.13 15.43 9.55
CA PRO A 61 11.96 15.65 8.11
C PRO A 61 12.21 14.41 7.24
N SER A 62 12.92 13.41 7.76
CA SER A 62 13.11 12.10 7.12
C SER A 62 11.80 11.38 6.78
N VAL A 63 10.70 11.76 7.42
CA VAL A 63 9.33 11.30 7.11
C VAL A 63 8.94 11.54 5.65
N LEU A 64 9.44 12.62 5.03
CA LEU A 64 9.22 12.89 3.61
C LEU A 64 9.86 11.83 2.70
N LEU A 65 11.03 11.33 3.08
CA LEU A 65 11.71 10.26 2.35
C LEU A 65 10.95 8.93 2.50
N LEU A 66 10.43 8.65 3.70
CA LEU A 66 9.60 7.47 3.94
C LEU A 66 8.31 7.51 3.14
N PHE A 67 7.66 8.68 3.06
CA PHE A 67 6.46 8.86 2.26
C PHE A 67 6.77 8.76 0.76
N GLY A 68 7.88 9.34 0.30
CA GLY A 68 8.36 9.19 -1.06
C GLY A 68 8.65 7.73 -1.43
N PHE A 69 9.22 6.95 -0.51
CA PHE A 69 9.44 5.52 -0.69
C PHE A 69 8.12 4.77 -0.86
N VAL A 70 7.11 5.03 0.00
CA VAL A 70 5.78 4.39 -0.10
C VAL A 70 5.15 4.67 -1.46
N LEU A 71 5.11 5.94 -1.88
CA LEU A 71 4.54 6.32 -3.19
C LEU A 71 5.28 5.66 -4.35
N PHE A 72 6.62 5.71 -4.33
CA PHE A 72 7.44 5.11 -5.37
C PHE A 72 7.20 3.60 -5.47
N TRP A 73 7.20 2.91 -4.34
CA TRP A 73 7.09 1.47 -4.30
C TRP A 73 5.71 0.99 -4.72
N ASP A 74 4.64 1.66 -4.28
CA ASP A 74 3.28 1.31 -4.62
C ASP A 74 2.98 1.57 -6.10
N LEU A 75 3.45 2.68 -6.66
CA LEU A 75 3.35 2.96 -8.09
C LEU A 75 4.14 1.97 -8.95
N TYR A 76 5.36 1.64 -8.51
CA TYR A 76 6.18 0.62 -9.16
C TYR A 76 5.49 -0.75 -9.15
N SER A 77 4.96 -1.14 -8.00
CA SER A 77 4.21 -2.39 -7.81
C SER A 77 2.95 -2.40 -8.69
N LEU A 78 2.16 -1.32 -8.72
CA LEU A 78 0.97 -1.20 -9.58
C LEU A 78 1.31 -1.33 -11.06
N LYS A 79 2.35 -0.64 -11.53
CA LYS A 79 2.80 -0.72 -12.93
C LYS A 79 3.21 -2.14 -13.31
N ARG A 80 3.93 -2.83 -12.41
CA ARG A 80 4.41 -4.19 -12.63
C ARG A 80 3.30 -5.23 -12.53
N LEU A 81 2.37 -5.07 -11.57
CA LEU A 81 1.15 -5.89 -11.48
C LEU A 81 0.37 -5.77 -12.79
N LYS A 82 0.13 -4.55 -13.28
CA LYS A 82 -0.59 -4.31 -14.55
C LYS A 82 0.07 -4.98 -15.75
N GLN A 83 1.41 -5.09 -15.76
CA GLN A 83 2.15 -5.74 -16.84
C GLN A 83 2.15 -7.27 -16.72
N LYS A 84 2.29 -7.83 -15.51
CA LYS A 84 2.47 -9.27 -15.31
C LYS A 84 1.19 -10.05 -14.98
N LEU A 85 0.14 -9.40 -14.49
CA LEU A 85 -1.17 -10.05 -14.21
C LEU A 85 -1.78 -10.76 -15.42
N PRO A 86 -1.80 -10.16 -16.63
CA PRO A 86 -2.40 -10.79 -17.80
C PRO A 86 -1.68 -12.09 -18.18
N ASP A 87 -0.35 -12.10 -18.09
CA ASP A 87 0.49 -13.24 -18.43
C ASP A 87 0.37 -14.38 -17.40
N TYR A 88 0.17 -14.06 -16.12
CA TYR A 88 0.20 -15.05 -15.04
C TYR A 88 -1.12 -15.82 -14.85
N PHE A 89 -2.24 -15.24 -15.29
CA PHE A 89 -3.57 -15.82 -15.10
C PHE A 89 -4.15 -16.44 -16.37
N GLU A 90 -3.38 -16.49 -17.48
CA GLU A 90 -3.88 -16.90 -18.81
C GLU A 90 -5.26 -16.27 -19.08
N MET A 91 -5.41 -14.98 -18.76
CA MET A 91 -6.72 -14.34 -18.71
C MET A 91 -7.36 -14.38 -20.11
N SER A 92 -8.38 -15.22 -20.27
CA SER A 92 -9.41 -15.04 -21.28
C SER A 92 -10.03 -13.66 -21.09
N GLU A 93 -10.47 -13.04 -22.20
CA GLU A 93 -10.92 -11.64 -22.30
C GLU A 93 -12.04 -11.22 -21.30
N ASP A 94 -12.56 -12.13 -20.48
CA ASP A 94 -13.67 -11.94 -19.53
C ASP A 94 -13.28 -11.92 -18.03
N SER A 95 -12.00 -11.93 -17.67
CA SER A 95 -11.59 -12.01 -16.24
C SER A 95 -11.75 -10.68 -15.48
N GLU A 96 -12.45 -10.70 -14.32
CA GLU A 96 -12.70 -9.55 -13.42
C GLU A 96 -11.45 -8.87 -12.83
N LEU A 97 -10.25 -9.32 -13.18
CA LEU A 97 -8.96 -8.77 -12.77
C LEU A 97 -8.25 -7.98 -13.88
N GLN A 98 -8.92 -7.74 -15.01
CA GLN A 98 -8.39 -6.87 -16.06
C GLN A 98 -8.08 -5.45 -15.56
N PRO A 99 -7.10 -4.75 -16.16
CA PRO A 99 -6.66 -3.40 -15.77
C PRO A 99 -7.70 -2.27 -15.98
N ASN A 100 -8.99 -2.62 -16.07
CA ASN A 100 -10.15 -1.73 -16.18
C ASN A 100 -11.36 -2.26 -15.39
N SER A 101 -11.17 -3.25 -14.53
CA SER A 101 -12.24 -3.84 -13.73
C SER A 101 -12.52 -3.03 -12.46
N GLY A 102 -13.75 -3.14 -11.95
CA GLY A 102 -14.14 -2.52 -10.68
C GLY A 102 -13.27 -2.96 -9.49
N ALA A 103 -12.70 -4.17 -9.53
CA ALA A 103 -11.82 -4.68 -8.49
C ALA A 103 -10.47 -3.95 -8.45
N TRP A 104 -9.89 -3.62 -9.62
CA TRP A 104 -8.65 -2.85 -9.68
C TRP A 104 -8.87 -1.42 -9.17
N LEU A 105 -9.97 -0.78 -9.58
CA LEU A 105 -10.37 0.55 -9.09
C LEU A 105 -10.63 0.56 -7.58
N LEU A 106 -11.33 -0.45 -7.05
CA LEU A 106 -11.52 -0.62 -5.60
C LEU A 106 -10.18 -0.78 -4.88
N GLY A 107 -9.26 -1.57 -5.45
CA GLY A 107 -7.91 -1.72 -4.91
C GLY A 107 -7.17 -0.39 -4.80
N VAL A 108 -7.17 0.42 -5.86
CA VAL A 108 -6.55 1.76 -5.85
C VAL A 108 -7.26 2.69 -4.87
N LEU A 109 -8.59 2.66 -4.83
CA LEU A 109 -9.39 3.46 -3.90
C LEU A 109 -9.05 3.14 -2.44
N LEU A 110 -8.82 1.86 -2.13
CA LEU A 110 -8.40 1.40 -0.80
C LEU A 110 -6.99 1.90 -0.41
N MET A 111 -6.14 2.31 -1.36
CA MET A 111 -4.83 2.88 -1.03
C MET A 111 -4.92 4.37 -0.65
N VAL A 112 -5.93 5.09 -1.13
CA VAL A 112 -6.09 6.54 -0.95
C VAL A 112 -6.03 7.00 0.51
N PRO A 113 -6.71 6.34 1.47
CA PRO A 113 -6.65 6.77 2.87
C PRO A 113 -5.23 6.77 3.43
N ALA A 114 -4.42 5.75 3.13
CA ALA A 114 -3.04 5.67 3.60
C ALA A 114 -2.20 6.86 3.08
N TYR A 115 -2.35 7.22 1.80
CA TYR A 115 -1.61 8.37 1.25
C TYR A 115 -2.09 9.70 1.83
N TYR A 116 -3.39 9.84 2.04
CA TYR A 116 -3.96 11.03 2.66
C TYR A 116 -3.39 11.25 4.07
N PHE A 117 -3.39 10.22 4.91
CA PHE A 117 -2.81 10.31 6.26
C PHE A 117 -1.29 10.50 6.22
N GLY A 118 -0.57 9.82 5.32
CA GLY A 118 0.86 10.03 5.11
C GLY A 118 1.21 11.47 4.75
N ALA A 119 0.45 12.09 3.84
CA ALA A 119 0.62 13.50 3.47
C ALA A 119 0.35 14.45 4.64
N LEU A 120 -0.69 14.19 5.44
CA LEU A 120 -0.97 14.98 6.65
C LEU A 120 0.14 14.88 7.70
N VAL A 121 0.71 13.70 7.89
CA VAL A 121 1.87 13.51 8.79
C VAL A 121 3.09 14.26 8.23
N CYS A 122 3.33 14.22 6.92
CA CYS A 122 4.39 14.99 6.29
C CYS A 122 4.21 16.51 6.49
N LEU A 123 2.99 17.03 6.33
CA LEU A 123 2.69 18.43 6.57
C LEU A 123 2.95 18.84 8.03
N ARG A 124 2.55 17.99 8.99
CA ARG A 124 2.79 18.21 10.43
C ARG A 124 4.28 18.33 10.79
N VAL A 125 5.15 17.66 10.04
CA VAL A 125 6.61 17.70 10.27
C VAL A 125 7.26 18.93 9.64
N ILE A 126 6.62 19.51 8.61
CA ILE A 126 7.11 20.72 7.92
C ILE A 126 6.64 22.00 8.65
N SER A 127 5.45 21.97 9.24
CA SER A 127 4.82 23.09 9.98
C SER A 127 5.34 23.22 11.41
#